data_AF-A0A383BXI5-F1
#
_entry.id   AF-A0A383BXI5-F1
#
_cell.length_a   1.000
_cell.length_b   1.000
_cell.length_c   1.000
_cell.angle_alpha   90.00
_cell.angle_beta   90.00
_cell.angle_gamma   90.00
#
_symmetry.space_group_name_H-M   'P 1'
#
loop_
_entity.id
_entity.type
_entity.pdbx_description
1 polymer ?
#
loop_
_entity_poly.entity_id
_entity_poly.type
_entity_poly.pdbx_seq_one_letter_code
_entity_poly.pdbx_strand_id
1 'polypeptide(L)'
;IAAADAPLNSGDTYIFNDPYEGGTHLSDFKLVRPYFYQGELFCFLASVGHWHDVGGNVPGNYNPAATESFQEGMLIPPVKLCEGGRVQIDIIEILKANSRLPESLYGDLNGQLNALDLGAQRLDALLEEYGTAQVQQSFSELKRRAETLMRSHIAELPQGRYSAEDWLDNDGIVDQPLRVALDIDIRDDSMCLDFSRTAGSCAGPVNISRSTTIACCYVALKHIFKEVPANSGVLSPIDLVIP
;
A
#
# COMPACT_ATOMS: atom_id res chain seq x y z
N ILE A 1 -1.48 -0.96 -17.95
CA ILE A 1 -2.37 -1.45 -19.05
C ILE A 1 -1.94 -2.81 -19.64
N ALA A 2 -0.65 -3.17 -19.75
CA ALA A 2 -0.29 -4.52 -20.25
C ALA A 2 -0.52 -5.68 -19.24
N ALA A 3 -0.50 -5.41 -17.93
CA ALA A 3 -0.70 -6.43 -16.89
C ALA A 3 -2.16 -6.64 -16.46
N ALA A 4 -3.06 -5.69 -16.73
CA ALA A 4 -4.44 -5.75 -16.24
C ALA A 4 -5.33 -6.73 -17.05
N ASP A 5 -5.00 -6.93 -18.33
CA ASP A 5 -5.81 -7.75 -19.26
C ASP A 5 -5.18 -9.13 -19.56
N ALA A 6 -4.00 -9.43 -18.99
CA ALA A 6 -3.36 -10.73 -19.15
C ALA A 6 -3.96 -11.75 -18.16
N PRO A 7 -4.23 -12.99 -18.58
CA PRO A 7 -4.71 -14.02 -17.66
C PRO A 7 -3.69 -14.25 -16.54
N LEU A 8 -4.17 -14.29 -15.30
CA LEU A 8 -3.36 -14.65 -14.13
C LEU A 8 -3.05 -16.15 -14.18
N ASN A 9 -1.77 -16.51 -14.01
CA ASN A 9 -1.36 -17.91 -13.98
C ASN A 9 -0.68 -18.25 -12.66
N SER A 10 -0.76 -19.52 -12.27
CA SER A 10 0.02 -20.04 -11.15
C SER A 10 1.52 -19.84 -11.42
N GLY A 11 2.25 -19.39 -10.39
CA GLY A 11 3.67 -19.05 -10.47
C GLY A 11 3.95 -17.65 -11.03
N ASP A 12 2.94 -16.89 -11.44
CA ASP A 12 3.16 -15.47 -11.77
C ASP A 12 3.47 -14.66 -10.50
N THR A 13 4.34 -13.64 -10.60
CA THR A 13 4.55 -12.66 -9.53
C THR A 13 4.78 -11.30 -10.14
N TYR A 14 4.05 -10.30 -9.66
CA TYR A 14 4.11 -8.92 -10.14
C TYR A 14 4.97 -8.08 -9.19
N ILE A 15 5.75 -7.15 -9.75
CA ILE A 15 6.53 -6.15 -9.03
C ILE A 15 6.09 -4.74 -9.45
N PHE A 16 5.98 -3.83 -8.49
CA PHE A 16 5.70 -2.41 -8.74
C PHE A 16 5.98 -1.56 -7.50
N ASN A 17 6.23 -0.27 -7.72
CA ASN A 17 6.33 0.74 -6.67
C ASN A 17 5.62 2.06 -7.05
N ASP A 18 5.11 2.19 -8.28
CA ASP A 18 4.43 3.39 -8.76
C ASP A 18 3.27 3.79 -7.82
N PRO A 19 3.37 4.96 -7.13
CA PRO A 19 2.37 5.40 -6.16
C PRO A 19 0.98 5.63 -6.74
N TYR A 20 0.88 5.85 -8.05
CA TYR A 20 -0.37 6.08 -8.77
C TYR A 20 -1.00 4.79 -9.29
N GLU A 21 -0.23 3.70 -9.35
CA GLU A 21 -0.67 2.34 -9.75
C GLU A 21 -0.66 1.36 -8.56
N GLY A 22 -0.83 1.89 -7.34
CA GLY A 22 -1.02 1.08 -6.13
C GLY A 22 0.21 0.94 -5.22
N GLY A 23 1.34 1.58 -5.54
CA GLY A 23 2.47 1.80 -4.63
C GLY A 23 2.14 2.78 -3.49
N THR A 24 3.08 2.98 -2.56
CA THR A 24 2.97 3.98 -1.48
C THR A 24 3.88 5.20 -1.75
N HIS A 25 5.15 4.94 -2.02
CA HIS A 25 6.16 5.90 -2.49
C HIS A 25 7.29 5.07 -3.14
N LEU A 26 8.26 5.71 -3.80
CA LEU A 26 9.19 5.01 -4.69
C LEU A 26 10.09 3.97 -4.00
N SER A 27 10.37 4.10 -2.70
CA SER A 27 11.13 3.06 -1.99
C SER A 27 10.31 1.83 -1.63
N ASP A 28 8.99 1.90 -1.61
CA ASP A 28 8.15 0.76 -1.22
C ASP A 28 7.81 -0.12 -2.42
N PHE A 29 8.62 -1.15 -2.65
CA PHE A 29 8.39 -2.14 -3.68
C PHE A 29 7.42 -3.22 -3.20
N LYS A 30 6.39 -3.48 -4.01
CA LYS A 30 5.36 -4.49 -3.77
C LYS A 30 5.59 -5.66 -4.68
N LEU A 31 5.62 -6.86 -4.10
CA LEU A 31 5.45 -8.11 -4.82
C LEU A 31 4.05 -8.65 -4.56
N VAL A 32 3.30 -8.93 -5.63
CA VAL A 32 1.95 -9.50 -5.56
C VAL A 32 1.88 -10.78 -6.39
N ARG A 33 1.45 -11.86 -5.77
CA ARG A 33 1.37 -13.20 -6.38
C ARG A 33 -0.06 -13.74 -6.30
N PRO A 34 -0.72 -14.05 -7.42
CA PRO A 34 -1.95 -14.83 -7.38
C PRO A 34 -1.64 -16.22 -6.83
N TYR A 35 -2.38 -16.64 -5.81
CA TYR A 35 -2.23 -17.94 -5.17
C TYR A 35 -3.37 -18.85 -5.62
N PHE A 36 -3.00 -19.96 -6.24
CA PHE A 36 -3.93 -20.97 -6.75
C PHE A 36 -3.94 -22.19 -5.85
N TYR A 37 -5.12 -22.73 -5.58
CA TYR A 37 -5.30 -24.00 -4.88
C TYR A 37 -6.20 -24.90 -5.72
N GLN A 38 -5.77 -26.14 -5.97
CA GLN A 38 -6.50 -27.10 -6.83
C GLN A 38 -6.88 -26.56 -8.23
N GLY A 39 -6.04 -25.68 -8.80
CA GLY A 39 -6.24 -25.11 -10.13
C GLY A 39 -7.14 -23.87 -10.18
N GLU A 40 -7.68 -23.42 -9.04
CA GLU A 40 -8.52 -22.23 -8.94
C GLU A 40 -7.79 -21.10 -8.20
N LEU A 41 -8.00 -19.86 -8.64
CA LEU A 41 -7.49 -18.68 -7.92
C LEU A 41 -8.17 -18.58 -6.56
N PHE A 42 -7.41 -18.71 -5.49
CA PHE A 42 -7.94 -18.68 -4.13
C PHE A 42 -7.82 -17.29 -3.50
N CYS A 43 -6.63 -16.67 -3.55
CA CYS A 43 -6.40 -15.31 -3.05
C CYS A 43 -5.13 -14.69 -3.68
N PHE A 44 -4.73 -13.51 -3.21
CA PHE A 44 -3.44 -12.92 -3.53
C PHE A 44 -2.55 -12.89 -2.29
N LEU A 45 -1.27 -13.23 -2.47
CA LEU A 45 -0.22 -13.01 -1.49
C LEU A 45 0.51 -11.72 -1.86
N ALA A 46 0.85 -10.91 -0.86
CA ALA A 46 1.56 -9.66 -1.08
C ALA A 46 2.71 -9.51 -0.07
N SER A 47 3.84 -8.99 -0.54
CA SER A 47 4.99 -8.62 0.28
C SER A 47 5.43 -7.22 -0.10
N VAL A 48 5.52 -6.31 0.87
CA VAL A 48 6.00 -4.93 0.67
C VAL A 48 7.33 -4.77 1.38
N GLY A 49 8.30 -4.19 0.69
CA GLY A 49 9.66 -3.97 1.21
C GLY A 49 10.10 -2.55 0.90
N HIS A 50 10.75 -1.91 1.86
CA HIS A 50 11.30 -0.57 1.70
C HIS A 50 12.76 -0.66 1.27
N TRP A 51 13.03 -0.42 -0.01
CA TRP A 51 14.35 -0.52 -0.59
C TRP A 51 15.16 0.76 -0.32
N HIS A 52 16.41 0.58 0.09
CA HIS A 52 17.26 1.67 0.57
C HIS A 52 17.67 2.69 -0.49
N ASP A 53 17.87 2.23 -1.74
CA ASP A 53 18.28 3.07 -2.85
C ASP A 53 17.55 2.65 -4.11
N VAL A 54 16.79 3.60 -4.66
CA VAL A 54 15.98 3.42 -5.87
C VAL A 54 16.44 4.33 -7.01
N GLY A 55 17.71 4.75 -7.00
CA GLY A 55 18.25 5.67 -7.98
C GLY A 55 17.89 7.13 -7.71
N GLY A 56 17.51 7.88 -8.75
CA GLY A 56 17.18 9.31 -8.64
C GLY A 56 18.40 10.22 -8.51
N ASN A 57 18.17 11.50 -8.23
CA ASN A 57 19.23 12.52 -8.27
C ASN A 57 20.21 12.47 -7.08
N VAL A 58 19.80 11.95 -5.92
CA VAL A 58 20.61 11.90 -4.70
C VAL A 58 20.66 10.49 -4.11
N PRO A 59 21.73 10.10 -3.38
CA PRO A 59 21.75 8.85 -2.64
C PRO A 59 20.65 8.79 -1.58
N GLY A 60 20.02 7.62 -1.44
CA GLY A 60 18.93 7.39 -0.49
C GLY A 60 17.55 7.45 -1.16
N ASN A 61 16.53 7.85 -0.38
CA ASN A 61 15.12 7.75 -0.76
C ASN A 61 14.35 9.08 -0.75
N TYR A 62 15.03 10.20 -0.51
CA TYR A 62 14.37 11.51 -0.43
C TYR A 62 15.25 12.62 -1.02
N ASN A 63 14.82 13.19 -2.13
CA ASN A 63 15.45 14.35 -2.77
C ASN A 63 14.62 15.61 -2.49
N PRO A 64 15.00 16.46 -1.51
CA PRO A 64 14.21 17.64 -1.14
C PRO A 64 14.11 18.70 -2.26
N ALA A 65 14.97 18.61 -3.28
CA ALA A 65 14.96 19.52 -4.42
C ALA A 65 14.22 18.93 -5.65
N ALA A 66 13.58 17.76 -5.52
CA ALA A 66 12.84 17.17 -6.63
C ALA A 66 11.58 17.99 -6.94
N THR A 67 11.34 18.21 -8.24
CA THR A 67 10.15 18.90 -8.76
C THR A 67 9.28 18.00 -9.63
N GLU A 68 9.75 16.78 -9.89
CA GLU A 68 9.08 15.75 -10.65
C GLU A 68 9.49 14.37 -10.10
N SER A 69 8.58 13.40 -10.17
CA SER A 69 8.82 12.04 -9.66
C SER A 69 10.04 11.35 -10.29
N PHE A 70 10.39 11.67 -11.53
CA PHE A 70 11.58 11.13 -12.21
C PHE A 70 12.90 11.52 -11.53
N GLN A 71 12.92 12.62 -10.77
CA GLN A 71 14.09 13.05 -10.00
C GLN A 71 14.20 12.33 -8.65
N GLU A 72 13.15 11.65 -8.21
CA GLU A 72 13.07 10.98 -6.91
C GLU A 72 13.54 9.52 -6.97
N GLY A 73 13.42 8.85 -8.12
CA GLY A 73 13.83 7.45 -8.26
C GLY A 73 13.21 6.73 -9.44
N MET A 74 13.48 5.43 -9.54
CA MET A 74 12.88 4.56 -10.55
C MET A 74 11.39 4.32 -10.24
N LEU A 75 10.55 4.55 -11.24
CA LEU A 75 9.12 4.27 -11.18
C LEU A 75 8.82 3.02 -12.01
N ILE A 76 8.34 1.98 -11.33
CA ILE A 76 8.09 0.65 -11.87
C ILE A 76 6.58 0.42 -11.84
N PRO A 77 5.92 0.42 -13.01
CA PRO A 77 4.51 0.08 -13.09
C PRO A 77 4.32 -1.42 -12.79
N PRO A 78 3.08 -1.90 -12.59
CA PRO A 78 2.78 -3.33 -12.47
C PRO A 78 3.32 -4.11 -13.66
N VAL A 79 4.42 -4.85 -13.43
CA VAL A 79 5.05 -5.74 -14.41
C VAL A 79 5.26 -7.12 -13.81
N LYS A 80 5.27 -8.13 -14.67
CA LYS A 80 5.42 -9.53 -14.27
C LYS A 80 6.91 -9.87 -14.05
N LEU A 81 7.35 -9.96 -12.80
CA LEU A 81 8.70 -10.36 -12.40
C LEU A 81 8.94 -11.85 -12.58
N CYS A 82 7.93 -12.68 -12.26
CA CYS A 82 7.98 -14.11 -12.48
C CYS A 82 6.82 -14.49 -13.41
N GLU A 83 7.11 -15.26 -14.45
CA GLU A 83 6.11 -15.80 -15.37
C GLU A 83 6.10 -17.32 -15.30
N GLY A 84 4.98 -17.89 -14.84
CA GLY A 84 4.85 -19.34 -14.65
C GLY A 84 5.96 -19.93 -13.77
N GLY A 85 6.40 -19.21 -12.73
CA GLY A 85 7.47 -19.61 -11.83
C GLY A 85 8.89 -19.31 -12.34
N ARG A 86 9.04 -18.78 -13.56
CA ARG A 86 10.35 -18.38 -14.10
C ARG A 86 10.58 -16.89 -13.89
N VAL A 87 11.67 -16.56 -13.18
CA VAL A 87 12.11 -15.17 -12.96
C VAL A 87 12.57 -14.53 -14.27
N GLN A 88 12.11 -13.31 -14.52
CA GLN A 88 12.52 -12.48 -15.66
C GLN A 88 13.79 -11.71 -15.28
N ILE A 89 14.96 -12.31 -15.56
CA ILE A 89 16.27 -11.77 -15.17
C ILE A 89 16.50 -10.35 -15.71
N ASP A 90 16.02 -10.05 -16.92
CA ASP A 90 16.17 -8.72 -17.52
C ASP A 90 15.56 -7.61 -16.66
N ILE A 91 14.43 -7.87 -15.98
CA ILE A 91 13.80 -6.92 -15.06
C ILE A 91 14.72 -6.67 -13.87
N ILE A 92 15.30 -7.73 -13.30
CA ILE A 92 16.22 -7.62 -12.16
C ILE A 92 17.46 -6.83 -12.54
N GLU A 93 18.06 -7.11 -13.69
CA GLU A 93 19.25 -6.39 -14.16
C GLU A 93 18.96 -4.91 -14.43
N ILE A 94 17.78 -4.57 -14.96
CA ILE A 94 17.34 -3.17 -15.11
C ILE A 94 17.21 -2.50 -13.74
N LEU A 95 16.59 -3.14 -12.75
CA LEU A 95 16.45 -2.59 -11.40
C LEU A 95 17.81 -2.38 -10.74
N LYS A 96 18.71 -3.38 -10.82
CA LYS A 96 20.07 -3.32 -10.27
C LYS A 96 20.87 -2.19 -10.92
N ALA A 97 20.76 -1.99 -12.23
CA ALA A 97 21.45 -0.92 -12.95
C ALA A 97 21.01 0.49 -12.51
N ASN A 98 19.81 0.62 -11.93
CA ASN A 98 19.26 1.88 -11.45
C ASN A 98 19.45 2.10 -9.94
N SER A 99 20.22 1.26 -9.26
CA SER A 99 20.52 1.42 -7.83
C SER A 99 22.01 1.62 -7.59
N ARG A 100 22.34 2.47 -6.62
CA ARG A 100 23.70 2.61 -6.08
C ARG A 100 24.10 1.39 -5.24
N LEU A 101 23.13 0.59 -4.80
CA LEU A 101 23.31 -0.58 -3.93
C LEU A 101 22.69 -1.84 -4.56
N PRO A 102 23.17 -2.28 -5.73
CA PRO A 102 22.52 -3.35 -6.52
C PRO A 102 22.39 -4.69 -5.78
N GLU A 103 23.38 -5.03 -4.94
CA GLU A 103 23.34 -6.27 -4.16
C GLU A 103 22.41 -6.18 -2.94
N SER A 104 22.26 -4.99 -2.35
CA SER A 104 21.25 -4.77 -1.29
C SER A 104 19.84 -4.89 -1.87
N LEU A 105 19.59 -4.23 -3.01
CA LEU A 105 18.33 -4.32 -3.74
C LEU A 105 17.99 -5.77 -4.06
N TYR A 106 18.95 -6.53 -4.59
CA TYR A 106 18.75 -7.94 -4.89
C TYR A 106 18.48 -8.77 -3.62
N GLY A 107 19.12 -8.42 -2.50
CA GLY A 107 18.84 -9.01 -1.18
C GLY A 107 17.40 -8.78 -0.74
N ASP A 108 16.92 -7.54 -0.79
CA ASP A 108 15.53 -7.17 -0.44
C ASP A 108 14.53 -7.91 -1.33
N LEU A 109 14.77 -7.94 -2.65
CA LEU A 109 13.93 -8.65 -3.60
C LEU A 109 13.80 -10.14 -3.28
N ASN A 110 14.93 -10.81 -3.04
CA ASN A 110 14.93 -12.23 -2.66
C ASN A 110 14.24 -12.46 -1.32
N GLY A 111 14.43 -11.56 -0.35
CA GLY A 111 13.71 -11.60 0.92
C GLY A 111 12.20 -11.60 0.72
N GLN A 112 11.69 -10.71 -0.13
CA GLN A 112 10.26 -10.65 -0.45
C GLN A 112 9.76 -11.89 -1.21
N LEU A 113 10.52 -12.41 -2.18
CA LEU A 113 10.15 -13.64 -2.90
C LEU A 113 10.06 -14.85 -1.96
N ASN A 114 11.05 -15.01 -1.06
CA ASN A 114 11.06 -16.07 -0.05
C ASN A 114 9.90 -15.94 0.94
N ALA A 115 9.51 -14.72 1.31
CA ALA A 115 8.34 -14.49 2.16
C ALA A 115 7.03 -14.94 1.48
N LEU A 116 6.89 -14.69 0.17
CA LEU A 116 5.75 -15.17 -0.61
C LEU A 116 5.72 -16.70 -0.72
N ASP A 117 6.88 -17.34 -0.93
CA ASP A 117 7.00 -18.80 -0.97
C ASP A 117 6.58 -19.44 0.36
N LEU A 118 7.08 -18.89 1.48
CA LEU A 118 6.68 -19.33 2.81
C LEU A 118 5.17 -19.11 3.06
N GLY A 119 4.64 -17.96 2.64
CA GLY A 119 3.21 -17.66 2.75
C GLY A 119 2.34 -18.67 2.01
N ALA A 120 2.73 -19.06 0.79
CA ALA A 120 2.03 -20.08 0.01
C ALA A 120 2.04 -21.45 0.72
N GLN A 121 3.20 -21.89 1.21
CA GLN A 121 3.32 -23.17 1.94
C GLN A 121 2.48 -23.20 3.22
N ARG A 122 2.40 -22.07 3.94
CA ARG A 122 1.56 -21.97 5.15
C ARG A 122 0.08 -21.98 4.82
N LEU A 123 -0.31 -21.41 3.68
CA LEU A 123 -1.68 -21.42 3.22
C LEU A 123 -2.10 -22.80 2.70
N ASP A 124 -1.20 -23.52 2.02
CA ASP A 124 -1.41 -24.92 1.63
C ASP A 124 -1.76 -25.77 2.86
N ALA A 125 -0.93 -25.69 3.92
CA ALA A 125 -1.16 -26.43 5.16
C ALA A 125 -2.51 -26.10 5.82
N LEU A 126 -2.92 -24.82 5.83
CA LEU A 126 -4.24 -24.43 6.35
C LEU A 126 -5.38 -24.98 5.50
N LEU A 127 -5.24 -24.97 4.17
CA LEU A 127 -6.26 -25.46 3.25
C LEU A 127 -6.38 -26.98 3.27
N GLU A 128 -5.27 -27.69 3.45
CA GLU A 128 -5.25 -29.15 3.64
C GLU A 128 -5.93 -29.57 4.95
N GLU A 129 -5.70 -28.82 6.04
CA GLU A 129 -6.24 -29.16 7.37
C GLU A 129 -7.72 -28.78 7.51
N TYR A 130 -8.12 -27.59 7.04
CA TYR A 130 -9.45 -27.02 7.30
C TYR A 130 -10.36 -26.96 6.06
N GLY A 131 -9.81 -27.16 4.86
CA GLY A 131 -10.55 -27.04 3.61
C GLY A 131 -10.80 -25.59 3.16
N THR A 132 -11.03 -25.42 1.86
CA THR A 132 -11.19 -24.11 1.21
C THR A 132 -12.34 -23.29 1.78
N ALA A 133 -13.51 -23.90 1.98
CA ALA A 133 -14.71 -23.22 2.46
C ALA A 133 -14.51 -22.59 3.85
N GLN A 134 -13.91 -23.33 4.78
CA GLN A 134 -13.69 -22.85 6.15
C GLN A 134 -12.65 -21.72 6.20
N VAL A 135 -11.58 -21.83 5.42
CA VAL A 135 -10.55 -20.77 5.34
C VAL A 135 -11.12 -19.50 4.71
N GLN A 136 -11.88 -19.60 3.61
CA GLN A 136 -12.54 -18.44 2.98
C GLN A 136 -13.55 -17.77 3.92
N GLN A 137 -14.35 -18.56 4.63
CA GLN A 137 -15.27 -18.05 5.64
C GLN A 137 -14.51 -17.31 6.74
N SER A 138 -13.36 -17.84 7.17
CA SER A 138 -12.53 -17.20 8.20
C SER A 138 -11.99 -15.84 7.74
N PHE A 139 -11.56 -15.69 6.49
CA PHE A 139 -11.15 -14.39 5.95
C PHE A 139 -12.30 -13.37 5.97
N SER A 140 -13.47 -13.79 5.53
CA SER A 140 -14.68 -12.95 5.52
C SER A 140 -15.06 -12.52 6.95
N GLU A 141 -14.97 -13.44 7.90
CA GLU A 141 -15.33 -13.21 9.28
C GLU A 141 -14.33 -12.31 10.02
N LEU A 142 -13.02 -12.46 9.76
CA LEU A 142 -12.00 -11.56 10.29
C LEU A 142 -12.21 -10.12 9.81
N LYS A 143 -12.60 -9.94 8.55
CA LYS A 143 -12.93 -8.63 8.00
C LYS A 143 -14.20 -8.06 8.64
N ARG A 144 -15.28 -8.85 8.67
CA ARG A 144 -16.58 -8.44 9.25
C ARG A 144 -16.45 -8.08 10.72
N ARG A 145 -15.64 -8.82 11.49
CA ARG A 145 -15.36 -8.53 12.90
C ARG A 145 -14.64 -7.20 13.08
N ALA A 146 -13.64 -6.89 12.26
CA ALA A 146 -12.96 -5.60 12.31
C ALA A 146 -13.91 -4.44 12.01
N GLU A 147 -14.76 -4.59 10.99
CA GLU A 147 -15.82 -3.61 10.70
C GLU A 147 -16.78 -3.42 11.88
N THR A 148 -17.29 -4.53 12.43
CA THR A 148 -18.26 -4.49 13.54
C THR A 148 -17.67 -3.78 14.77
N LEU A 149 -16.42 -4.10 15.12
CA LEU A 149 -15.74 -3.45 16.24
C LEU A 149 -15.47 -1.97 15.97
N MET A 150 -15.06 -1.62 14.74
CA MET A 150 -14.84 -0.23 14.37
C MET A 150 -16.13 0.60 14.48
N ARG A 151 -17.23 0.10 13.91
CA ARG A 151 -18.58 0.70 14.02
C ARG A 151 -19.00 0.91 15.47
N SER A 152 -18.80 -0.11 16.31
CA SER A 152 -19.11 -0.04 17.75
C SER A 152 -18.34 1.10 18.43
N HIS A 153 -17.05 1.25 18.14
CA HIS A 153 -16.25 2.34 18.71
C HIS A 153 -16.64 3.71 18.19
N ILE A 154 -16.98 3.84 16.90
CA ILE A 154 -17.45 5.11 16.32
C ILE A 154 -18.76 5.54 16.98
N ALA A 155 -19.69 4.62 17.21
CA ALA A 155 -20.99 4.91 17.84
C ALA A 155 -20.88 5.46 19.28
N GLU A 156 -19.78 5.17 19.97
CA GLU A 156 -19.50 5.69 21.31
C GLU A 156 -18.92 7.12 21.29
N LEU A 157 -18.46 7.60 20.14
CA LEU A 157 -17.92 8.95 20.02
C LEU A 157 -19.03 10.01 20.08
N PRO A 158 -18.75 11.22 20.60
CA PRO A 158 -19.71 12.31 20.55
C PRO A 158 -20.00 12.69 19.09
N GLN A 159 -21.28 12.66 18.73
CA GLN A 159 -21.77 12.89 17.36
C GLN A 159 -21.57 14.35 16.96
N GLY A 160 -21.31 14.58 15.66
CA GLY A 160 -21.17 15.94 15.11
C GLY A 160 -19.95 16.11 14.21
N ARG A 161 -19.66 17.38 13.90
CA ARG A 161 -18.56 17.77 13.02
C ARG A 161 -17.42 18.39 13.82
N TYR A 162 -16.21 17.91 13.55
CA TYR A 162 -14.96 18.39 14.15
C TYR A 162 -14.03 18.83 13.04
N SER A 163 -13.19 19.82 13.32
CA SER A 163 -12.22 20.36 12.36
C SER A 163 -10.87 20.50 13.02
N ALA A 164 -9.83 20.08 12.32
CA ALA A 164 -8.45 20.32 12.67
C ALA A 164 -7.67 20.77 11.43
N GLU A 165 -6.59 21.51 11.64
CA GLU A 165 -5.62 21.83 10.61
C GLU A 165 -4.23 21.95 11.21
N ASP A 166 -3.24 21.64 10.39
CA ASP A 166 -1.81 21.80 10.66
C ASP A 166 -1.10 22.24 9.37
N TRP A 167 0.19 22.54 9.45
CA TRP A 167 0.93 23.15 8.36
C TRP A 167 2.31 22.53 8.17
N LEU A 168 2.70 22.35 6.90
CA LEU A 168 4.09 22.18 6.51
C LEU A 168 4.69 23.56 6.24
N ASP A 169 5.95 23.77 6.64
CA ASP A 169 6.64 25.06 6.47
C ASP A 169 6.75 25.47 5.00
N ASN A 170 7.11 24.53 4.11
CA ASN A 170 7.11 24.66 2.65
C ASN A 170 7.32 23.29 1.96
N ASP A 171 7.41 23.28 0.63
CA ASP A 171 7.68 22.08 -0.18
C ASP A 171 9.17 21.90 -0.54
N GLY A 172 10.07 22.75 -0.03
CA GLY A 172 11.49 22.76 -0.38
C GLY A 172 11.84 23.47 -1.69
N ILE A 173 10.85 23.89 -2.49
CA ILE A 173 11.03 24.59 -3.78
C ILE A 173 10.51 26.02 -3.71
N VAL A 174 9.29 26.19 -3.21
CA VAL A 174 8.59 27.45 -3.01
C VAL A 174 8.43 27.66 -1.51
N ASP A 175 9.01 28.73 -0.98
CA ASP A 175 8.93 29.08 0.45
C ASP A 175 7.55 29.64 0.83
N GLN A 176 6.54 28.76 0.80
CA GLN A 176 5.16 29.04 1.18
C GLN A 176 4.59 27.86 1.99
N PRO A 177 3.92 28.13 3.13
CA PRO A 177 3.38 27.07 3.96
C PRO A 177 2.23 26.34 3.28
N LEU A 178 2.17 25.02 3.47
CA LEU A 178 1.13 24.15 2.93
C LEU A 178 0.20 23.68 4.05
N ARG A 179 -1.09 24.00 3.92
CA ARG A 179 -2.11 23.58 4.89
C ARG A 179 -2.45 22.10 4.70
N VAL A 180 -2.49 21.36 5.80
CA VAL A 180 -3.15 20.04 5.90
C VAL A 180 -4.36 20.20 6.81
N ALA A 181 -5.56 19.99 6.27
CA ALA A 181 -6.80 20.24 7.00
C ALA A 181 -7.76 19.08 6.85
N LEU A 182 -8.36 18.68 7.97
CA LEU A 182 -9.29 17.56 8.09
C LEU A 182 -10.56 18.01 8.80
N ASP A 183 -11.69 17.80 8.15
CA ASP A 183 -13.00 17.83 8.79
C ASP A 183 -13.48 16.39 9.01
N ILE A 184 -13.94 16.09 10.22
CA ILE A 184 -14.49 14.78 10.60
C ILE A 184 -15.96 14.96 10.90
N ASP A 185 -16.82 14.25 10.17
CA ASP A 185 -18.26 14.19 10.45
C ASP A 185 -18.59 12.80 10.99
N ILE A 186 -19.06 12.72 12.24
CA ILE A 186 -19.41 11.48 12.93
C ILE A 186 -20.93 11.38 13.02
N ARG A 187 -21.49 10.32 12.44
CA ARG A 187 -22.94 10.03 12.42
C ARG A 187 -23.21 8.55 12.64
N ASP A 188 -24.01 8.29 13.66
CA ASP A 188 -24.37 6.94 14.10
C ASP A 188 -23.10 6.12 14.34
N ASP A 189 -22.83 5.11 13.51
CA ASP A 189 -21.67 4.20 13.60
C ASP A 189 -20.62 4.42 12.48
N SER A 190 -20.71 5.56 11.78
CA SER A 190 -19.88 5.90 10.63
C SER A 190 -19.17 7.24 10.80
N MET A 191 -18.05 7.42 10.10
CA MET A 191 -17.35 8.70 10.06
C MET A 191 -16.85 9.05 8.67
N CYS A 192 -16.96 10.32 8.30
CA CYS A 192 -16.40 10.88 7.07
C CYS A 192 -15.15 11.71 7.40
N LEU A 193 -14.03 11.39 6.74
CA LEU A 193 -12.77 12.14 6.81
C LEU A 193 -12.65 12.99 5.54
N ASP A 194 -12.81 14.30 5.67
CA ASP A 194 -12.86 15.24 4.56
C ASP A 194 -11.62 16.16 4.53
N PHE A 195 -10.80 15.98 3.50
CA PHE A 195 -9.58 16.74 3.25
C PHE A 195 -9.77 17.91 2.27
N SER A 196 -10.99 18.29 1.91
CA SER A 196 -11.28 19.34 0.91
C SER A 196 -10.68 20.71 1.24
N ARG A 197 -10.29 20.96 2.50
CA ARG A 197 -9.60 22.19 2.93
C ARG A 197 -8.07 22.09 2.82
N THR A 198 -7.50 20.93 2.53
CA THR A 198 -6.05 20.76 2.36
C THR A 198 -5.55 21.54 1.15
N ALA A 199 -4.32 22.04 1.21
CA ALA A 199 -3.68 22.70 0.08
C ALA A 199 -3.63 21.76 -1.15
N GLY A 200 -3.63 22.34 -2.36
CA GLY A 200 -3.46 21.57 -3.59
C GLY A 200 -2.05 21.00 -3.73
N SER A 201 -1.81 20.27 -4.83
CA SER A 201 -0.48 19.77 -5.16
C SER A 201 0.55 20.89 -5.24
N CYS A 202 1.76 20.62 -4.76
CA CYS A 202 2.89 21.54 -4.75
C CYS A 202 3.98 21.12 -5.73
N ALA A 203 5.02 21.93 -5.90
CA ALA A 203 6.12 21.62 -6.82
C ALA A 203 7.08 20.59 -6.21
N GLY A 204 7.34 20.68 -4.90
CA GLY A 204 8.28 19.81 -4.19
C GLY A 204 7.77 18.40 -3.85
N PRO A 205 8.63 17.54 -3.27
CA PRO A 205 8.41 16.10 -3.09
C PRO A 205 7.57 15.76 -1.86
N VAL A 206 6.57 16.58 -1.52
CA VAL A 206 5.66 16.37 -0.38
C VAL A 206 4.23 16.07 -0.81
N ASN A 207 4.04 15.77 -2.11
CA ASN A 207 2.80 15.25 -2.67
C ASN A 207 2.66 13.75 -2.35
N ILE A 208 1.46 13.30 -2.01
CA ILE A 208 1.18 11.86 -1.81
C ILE A 208 -0.03 11.43 -2.62
N SER A 209 -0.06 10.16 -3.05
CA SER A 209 -1.19 9.61 -3.81
C SER A 209 -2.41 9.37 -2.93
N ARG A 210 -3.56 9.15 -3.57
CA ARG A 210 -4.82 8.81 -2.87
C ARG A 210 -4.68 7.55 -2.01
N SER A 211 -4.00 6.52 -2.52
CA SER A 211 -3.77 5.26 -1.78
C SER A 211 -2.95 5.50 -0.51
N THR A 212 -1.90 6.31 -0.60
CA THR A 212 -1.06 6.68 0.56
C THR A 212 -1.83 7.52 1.57
N THR A 213 -2.67 8.44 1.12
CA THR A 213 -3.56 9.22 2.00
C THR A 213 -4.50 8.31 2.81
N ILE A 214 -5.13 7.33 2.14
CA ILE A 214 -5.99 6.32 2.80
C ILE A 214 -5.17 5.47 3.79
N ALA A 215 -3.96 5.06 3.42
CA ALA A 215 -3.08 4.29 4.30
C ALA A 215 -2.69 5.09 5.56
N CYS A 216 -2.36 6.38 5.43
CA CYS A 216 -2.11 7.25 6.58
C CYS A 216 -3.33 7.36 7.50
N CYS A 217 -4.53 7.51 6.94
CA CYS A 217 -5.77 7.51 7.71
C CYS A 217 -5.98 6.18 8.45
N TYR A 218 -5.77 5.05 7.77
CA TYR A 218 -5.85 3.72 8.37
C TYR A 218 -4.87 3.58 9.56
N VAL A 219 -3.62 4.02 9.39
CA VAL A 219 -2.61 3.98 10.44
C VAL A 219 -3.03 4.87 11.63
N ALA A 220 -3.50 6.09 11.38
CA ALA A 220 -3.98 6.98 12.44
C ALA A 220 -5.16 6.38 13.22
N LEU A 221 -6.15 5.83 12.52
CA LEU A 221 -7.28 5.11 13.13
C LEU A 221 -6.80 3.94 13.98
N LYS A 222 -5.81 3.17 13.52
CA LYS A 222 -5.23 2.05 14.27
C LYS A 222 -4.47 2.46 15.53
N HIS A 223 -3.93 3.68 15.59
CA HIS A 223 -3.31 4.23 16.81
C HIS A 223 -4.35 4.64 17.86
N ILE A 224 -5.55 5.01 17.43
CA ILE A 224 -6.67 5.39 18.30
C ILE A 224 -7.43 4.13 18.74
N PHE A 225 -7.91 3.33 17.77
CA PHE A 225 -8.71 2.12 17.98
C PHE A 225 -7.81 0.88 18.01
N LYS A 226 -6.99 0.77 19.05
CA LYS A 226 -5.93 -0.26 19.16
C LYS A 226 -6.47 -1.69 19.15
N GLU A 227 -7.65 -1.91 19.71
CA GLU A 227 -8.31 -3.22 19.84
C GLU A 227 -8.90 -3.77 18.53
N VAL A 228 -9.16 -2.91 17.53
CA VAL A 228 -9.75 -3.35 16.26
C VAL A 228 -8.71 -4.16 15.45
N PRO A 229 -8.99 -5.39 14.99
CA PRO A 229 -8.03 -6.15 14.19
C PRO A 229 -7.58 -5.42 12.93
N ALA A 230 -6.30 -5.53 12.60
CA ALA A 230 -5.70 -4.82 11.46
C ALA A 230 -6.05 -5.50 10.12
N ASN A 231 -7.14 -5.06 9.47
CA ASN A 231 -7.50 -5.44 8.11
C ASN A 231 -8.45 -4.40 7.46
N SER A 232 -8.85 -4.62 6.21
CA SER A 232 -9.68 -3.67 5.44
C SER A 232 -11.07 -3.39 6.03
N GLY A 233 -11.56 -4.22 6.94
CA GLY A 233 -12.82 -3.98 7.67
C GLY A 233 -12.80 -2.70 8.50
N VAL A 234 -11.61 -2.26 8.95
CA VAL A 234 -11.43 -0.97 9.67
C VAL A 234 -11.93 0.22 8.85
N LEU A 235 -11.78 0.18 7.53
CA LEU A 235 -12.18 1.29 6.65
C LEU A 235 -13.63 1.18 6.15
N SER A 236 -14.32 0.06 6.42
CA SER A 236 -15.70 -0.13 5.95
C SER A 236 -16.72 0.91 6.46
N PRO A 237 -16.63 1.43 7.70
CA PRO A 237 -17.47 2.53 8.16
C PRO A 237 -16.87 3.93 7.94
N ILE A 238 -15.79 4.03 7.15
CA ILE A 238 -15.03 5.27 6.98
C ILE A 238 -15.16 5.78 5.55
N ASP A 239 -15.82 6.91 5.38
CA ASP A 239 -15.83 7.63 4.10
C ASP A 239 -14.63 8.58 4.03
N LEU A 240 -13.98 8.65 2.87
CA LEU A 240 -12.86 9.57 2.65
C LEU A 240 -13.14 10.49 1.46
N VAL A 241 -13.12 11.79 1.71
CA VAL A 241 -13.16 12.84 0.68
C VAL A 241 -11.75 13.37 0.51
N ILE A 242 -11.13 13.01 -0.61
CA ILE A 242 -9.77 13.43 -1.01
C ILE A 242 -9.93 14.11 -2.37
N PRO A 243 -9.82 15.45 -2.46
CA PRO A 243 -10.07 16.22 -3.68
C PRO A 243 -9.04 15.99 -4.79
#